data_AF-A0A920USZ9-F1
#
_entry.id   AF-A0A920USZ9-F1
#
_cell.length_a   1.000
_cell.length_b   1.000
_cell.length_c   1.000
_cell.angle_alpha   90.00
_cell.angle_beta   90.00
_cell.angle_gamma   90.00
#
_symmetry.space_group_name_H-M   'P 1'
#
loop_
_entity.id
_entity.type
_entity.pdbx_description
1 polymer ?
#
loop_
_entity_poly.entity_id
_entity_poly.type
_entity_poly.pdbx_seq_one_letter_code
_entity_poly.pdbx_strand_id
1 'polypeptide(L)'
;MRDLWWIVDYNRQSLDAFISDRLLSRFHRLFVSMGWEVITIKYGKLLQTAFELPGGDALRQWIDSCPNSKYSTLVFKGADSWRTTLQADIGSRAGVAELLERYDDLALSALMTNLGGHCIESMLEAFEGVTDEKPTCFFAYTIKGFGLPLAGHKDNHAGMLTSDQIKQLKSEYSIGEGEEWCLSAGTGMTDSELLSFLRNTPFYTANSRQKITSTRCSGTLSAADWTK
;
A
#
# COMPACT_ATOMS: atom_id res chain seq x y z
N MET A 1 25.75 -3.70 10.25
CA MET A 1 24.96 -2.62 9.63
C MET A 1 24.02 -2.10 10.71
N ARG A 2 24.13 -0.83 11.06
CA ARG A 2 23.22 -0.14 12.00
C ARG A 2 22.52 0.97 11.21
N ASP A 3 21.37 1.43 11.68
CA ASP A 3 20.62 2.52 11.06
C ASP A 3 20.22 2.26 9.60
N LEU A 4 19.91 1.00 9.28
CA LEU A 4 19.36 0.62 7.98
C LEU A 4 17.93 0.12 8.15
N TRP A 5 17.02 0.72 7.38
CA TRP A 5 15.67 0.19 7.21
C TRP A 5 15.50 -0.37 5.80
N TRP A 6 14.89 -1.56 5.72
CA TRP A 6 14.34 -2.10 4.49
C TRP A 6 12.83 -2.05 4.54
N ILE A 7 12.22 -1.38 3.56
CA ILE A 7 10.77 -1.29 3.43
C ILE A 7 10.38 -2.15 2.23
N VAL A 8 9.75 -3.28 2.51
CA VAL A 8 9.32 -4.24 1.50
C VAL A 8 7.84 -4.01 1.20
N ASP A 9 7.55 -3.60 -0.03
CA ASP A 9 6.21 -3.58 -0.59
C ASP A 9 5.70 -5.01 -0.82
N TYR A 10 4.86 -5.52 0.08
CA TYR A 10 4.30 -6.85 0.01
C TYR A 10 2.90 -6.84 -0.61
N ASN A 11 2.84 -6.57 -1.92
CA ASN A 11 1.61 -6.56 -2.71
C ASN A 11 1.09 -7.96 -3.11
N ARG A 12 1.81 -9.03 -2.75
CA ARG A 12 1.48 -10.45 -2.98
C ARG A 12 1.39 -10.86 -4.46
N GLN A 13 1.92 -10.04 -5.36
CA GLN A 13 2.02 -10.32 -6.79
C GLN A 13 3.48 -10.20 -7.23
N SER A 14 3.91 -11.12 -8.08
CA SER A 14 5.12 -10.99 -8.90
C SER A 14 4.73 -10.59 -10.32
N LEU A 15 5.70 -10.49 -11.23
CA LEU A 15 5.47 -10.14 -12.64
C LEU A 15 4.38 -10.99 -13.29
N ASP A 16 4.44 -12.32 -13.12
CA ASP A 16 3.56 -13.28 -13.82
C ASP A 16 2.73 -14.18 -12.88
N ALA A 17 2.84 -14.03 -11.55
CA ALA A 17 2.19 -14.95 -10.60
C ALA A 17 1.92 -14.34 -9.22
N PHE A 18 0.93 -14.90 -8.51
CA PHE A 18 0.72 -14.62 -7.09
C PHE A 18 1.83 -15.23 -6.24
N ILE A 19 2.33 -14.47 -5.27
CA ILE A 19 3.35 -14.92 -4.33
C ILE A 19 2.70 -15.83 -3.28
N SER A 20 3.31 -16.98 -2.98
CA SER A 20 2.83 -17.87 -1.92
C SER A 20 3.06 -17.28 -0.52
N ASP A 21 2.12 -17.45 0.40
CA ASP A 21 2.25 -16.96 1.80
C ASP A 21 3.45 -17.55 2.56
N ARG A 22 3.95 -18.71 2.11
CA ARG A 22 5.18 -19.31 2.64
C ARG A 22 6.40 -18.40 2.46
N LEU A 23 6.38 -17.50 1.47
CA LEU A 23 7.52 -16.64 1.16
C LEU A 23 7.77 -15.61 2.27
N LEU A 24 6.73 -14.97 2.79
CA LEU A 24 6.88 -14.01 3.90
C LEU A 24 7.47 -14.71 5.14
N SER A 25 6.95 -15.89 5.50
CA SER A 25 7.48 -16.64 6.65
C SER A 25 8.96 -17.02 6.47
N ARG A 26 9.41 -17.26 5.24
CA ARG A 26 10.81 -17.56 4.92
C ARG A 26 11.68 -16.32 5.04
N PHE A 27 11.25 -15.19 4.49
CA PHE A 27 11.98 -13.94 4.63
C PHE A 27 12.05 -13.47 6.08
N HIS A 28 10.95 -13.55 6.82
CA HIS A 28 10.93 -13.24 8.25
C HIS A 28 12.00 -14.06 9.00
N ARG A 29 12.05 -15.38 8.81
CA ARG A 29 13.07 -16.23 9.44
C ARG A 29 14.49 -15.86 9.01
N LEU A 30 14.69 -15.49 7.74
CA LEU A 30 15.98 -15.08 7.22
C LEU A 30 16.48 -13.80 7.91
N PHE A 31 15.66 -12.74 7.94
CA PHE A 31 16.01 -11.47 8.59
C PHE A 31 16.31 -11.66 10.09
N VAL A 32 15.43 -12.37 10.80
CA VAL A 32 15.63 -12.67 12.22
C VAL A 32 16.94 -13.44 12.45
N SER A 33 17.28 -14.41 11.60
CA SER A 33 18.55 -15.14 11.69
C SER A 33 19.79 -14.28 11.48
N MET A 34 19.66 -13.14 10.78
CA MET A 34 20.70 -12.14 10.57
C MET A 34 20.72 -11.06 11.66
N GLY A 35 19.89 -11.19 12.70
CA GLY A 35 19.79 -10.23 13.80
C GLY A 35 19.01 -8.97 13.45
N TRP A 36 18.16 -9.00 12.43
CA TRP A 36 17.28 -7.89 12.08
C TRP A 36 15.98 -7.95 12.88
N GLU A 37 15.46 -6.77 13.18
CA GLU A 37 14.07 -6.60 13.61
C GLU A 37 13.14 -6.75 12.39
N VAL A 38 11.99 -7.41 12.56
CA VAL A 38 11.02 -7.61 11.47
C VAL A 38 9.64 -7.14 11.91
N ILE A 39 9.17 -6.06 11.30
CA ILE A 39 7.87 -5.46 11.61
C ILE A 39 6.92 -5.71 10.44
N THR A 40 5.77 -6.33 10.70
CA THR A 40 4.75 -6.59 9.67
C THR A 40 3.59 -5.62 9.82
N ILE A 41 3.39 -4.78 8.82
CA ILE A 41 2.34 -3.76 8.76
C ILE A 41 1.21 -4.31 7.86
N LYS A 42 0.41 -5.22 8.42
CA LYS A 42 -0.59 -5.98 7.64
C LYS A 42 -1.91 -5.23 7.46
N TYR A 43 -2.40 -4.59 8.52
CA TYR A 43 -3.75 -4.04 8.59
C TYR A 43 -3.70 -2.55 8.84
N GLY A 44 -4.49 -1.78 8.09
CA GLY A 44 -4.75 -0.38 8.36
C GLY A 44 -5.75 -0.19 9.50
N LYS A 45 -5.92 1.06 9.92
CA LYS A 45 -6.74 1.43 11.08
C LYS A 45 -8.21 1.04 10.96
N LEU A 46 -8.80 1.13 9.76
CA LEU A 46 -10.21 0.73 9.58
C LEU A 46 -10.41 -0.75 9.88
N LEU A 47 -9.50 -1.61 9.39
CA LEU A 47 -9.53 -3.05 9.67
C LEU A 47 -9.28 -3.33 11.15
N GLN A 48 -8.30 -2.65 11.76
CA GLN A 48 -8.01 -2.82 13.20
C GLN A 48 -9.24 -2.49 14.06
N THR A 49 -9.90 -1.35 13.81
CA THR A 49 -11.15 -0.98 14.50
C THR A 49 -12.27 -2.00 14.26
N ALA A 50 -12.42 -2.50 13.04
CA ALA A 50 -13.43 -3.50 12.73
C ALA A 50 -13.18 -4.85 13.43
N PHE A 51 -11.92 -5.21 13.68
CA PHE A 51 -11.57 -6.44 14.39
C PHE A 51 -11.95 -6.42 15.87
N GLU A 52 -12.06 -5.23 16.48
CA GLU A 52 -12.47 -5.06 17.88
C GLU A 52 -13.99 -5.20 18.08
N LEU A 53 -14.77 -5.18 17.00
CA LEU A 53 -16.23 -5.33 17.05
C LEU A 53 -16.65 -6.82 17.10
N PRO A 54 -17.87 -7.14 17.56
CA PRO A 54 -18.43 -8.49 17.40
C PRO A 54 -18.36 -8.94 15.94
N GLY A 55 -17.92 -10.19 15.71
CA GLY A 55 -17.64 -10.73 14.36
C GLY A 55 -16.28 -10.35 13.78
N GLY A 56 -15.56 -9.39 14.39
CA GLY A 56 -14.27 -8.88 13.92
C GLY A 56 -13.17 -9.95 13.88
N ASP A 57 -13.10 -10.83 14.88
CA ASP A 57 -12.17 -11.97 14.88
C ASP A 57 -12.41 -12.92 13.70
N ALA A 58 -13.67 -13.16 13.33
CA ALA A 58 -14.01 -14.00 12.19
C ALA A 58 -13.58 -13.34 10.87
N LEU A 59 -13.77 -12.02 10.75
CA LEU A 59 -13.29 -11.24 9.61
C LEU A 59 -11.76 -11.29 9.49
N ARG A 60 -11.04 -11.08 10.60
CA ARG A 60 -9.58 -11.17 10.64
C ARG A 60 -9.09 -12.55 10.20
N GLN A 61 -9.64 -13.62 10.77
CA GLN A 61 -9.29 -15.00 10.41
C GLN A 61 -9.56 -15.30 8.93
N TRP A 62 -10.67 -14.78 8.40
CA TRP A 62 -10.99 -14.91 6.99
C TRP A 62 -9.95 -14.22 6.11
N ILE A 63 -9.55 -12.97 6.43
CA ILE A 63 -8.50 -12.27 5.70
C ILE A 63 -7.16 -13.00 5.79
N ASP A 64 -6.78 -13.47 6.98
CA ASP A 64 -5.53 -14.21 7.22
C ASP A 64 -5.46 -15.54 6.46
N SER A 65 -6.61 -16.19 6.25
CA SER A 65 -6.70 -17.50 5.59
C SER A 65 -7.06 -17.41 4.10
N CYS A 66 -7.40 -16.22 3.60
CA CYS A 66 -7.87 -16.02 2.23
C CYS A 66 -6.72 -16.20 1.23
N PRO A 67 -6.84 -17.10 0.24
CA PRO A 67 -5.82 -17.23 -0.80
C PRO A 67 -5.57 -15.91 -1.53
N ASN A 68 -4.30 -15.57 -1.78
CA ASN A 68 -3.93 -14.31 -2.43
C ASN A 68 -4.61 -14.08 -3.78
N SER A 69 -4.85 -15.14 -4.55
CA SER A 69 -5.60 -15.08 -5.81
C SER A 69 -7.07 -14.72 -5.62
N LYS A 70 -7.73 -15.31 -4.61
CA LYS A 70 -9.12 -14.99 -4.25
C LYS A 70 -9.22 -13.55 -3.77
N TYR A 71 -8.36 -13.14 -2.84
CA TYR A 71 -8.34 -11.77 -2.33
C TYR A 71 -8.12 -10.76 -3.46
N SER A 72 -7.13 -10.99 -4.34
CA SER A 72 -6.86 -10.10 -5.48
C SER A 72 -8.02 -10.04 -6.49
N THR A 73 -8.72 -11.15 -6.70
CA THR A 73 -9.93 -11.18 -7.53
C THR A 73 -11.05 -10.34 -6.93
N LEU A 74 -11.24 -10.39 -5.61
CA LEU A 74 -12.25 -9.59 -4.92
C LEU A 74 -11.91 -8.09 -4.95
N VAL A 75 -10.64 -7.73 -4.80
CA VAL A 75 -10.16 -6.36 -5.03
C VAL A 75 -10.55 -5.89 -6.43
N PHE A 76 -10.29 -6.69 -7.46
CA PHE A 76 -10.58 -6.32 -8.85
C PHE A 76 -12.08 -6.23 -9.15
N LYS A 77 -12.88 -7.17 -8.61
CA LYS A 77 -14.34 -7.15 -8.82
C LYS A 77 -15.05 -6.03 -8.06
N GLY A 78 -14.43 -5.51 -6.99
CA GLY A 78 -14.95 -4.37 -6.24
C GLY A 78 -16.09 -4.68 -5.28
N ALA A 79 -16.85 -3.65 -4.96
CA ALA A 79 -17.79 -3.53 -3.84
C ALA A 79 -18.76 -4.72 -3.69
N ASP A 80 -19.57 -5.00 -4.72
CA ASP A 80 -20.64 -6.01 -4.65
C ASP A 80 -20.14 -7.43 -4.36
N SER A 81 -18.90 -7.73 -4.79
CA SER A 81 -18.32 -9.06 -4.61
C SER A 81 -17.82 -9.32 -3.20
N TRP A 82 -17.44 -8.28 -2.45
CA TRP A 82 -16.99 -8.44 -1.06
C TRP A 82 -18.10 -8.94 -0.16
N ARG A 83 -19.26 -8.26 -0.14
CA ARG A 83 -20.37 -8.62 0.73
C ARG A 83 -20.84 -10.04 0.47
N THR A 84 -21.13 -10.34 -0.80
CA THR A 84 -21.62 -11.67 -1.22
C THR A 84 -20.68 -12.78 -0.74
N THR A 85 -19.37 -12.58 -0.90
CA THR A 85 -18.37 -13.59 -0.51
C THR A 85 -18.25 -13.72 1.01
N LEU A 86 -18.22 -12.61 1.74
CA LEU A 86 -18.11 -12.64 3.20
C LEU A 86 -19.35 -13.26 3.85
N GLN A 87 -20.55 -12.93 3.35
CA GLN A 87 -21.79 -13.55 3.81
C GLN A 87 -21.80 -15.07 3.57
N ALA A 88 -21.36 -15.52 2.39
CA ALA A 88 -21.30 -16.94 2.07
C ALA A 88 -20.25 -17.70 2.91
N ASP A 89 -19.08 -17.09 3.14
CA ASP A 89 -17.96 -17.77 3.80
C ASP A 89 -18.06 -17.73 5.34
N ILE A 90 -18.50 -16.60 5.91
CA ILE A 90 -18.47 -16.36 7.36
C ILE A 90 -19.75 -15.74 7.94
N GLY A 91 -20.78 -15.49 7.14
CA GLY A 91 -22.00 -14.80 7.58
C GLY A 91 -22.77 -15.51 8.70
N SER A 92 -22.61 -16.83 8.84
CA SER A 92 -23.22 -17.62 9.92
C SER A 92 -22.45 -17.55 11.24
N ARG A 93 -21.24 -16.97 11.26
CA ARG A 93 -20.46 -16.79 12.49
C ARG A 93 -21.05 -15.65 13.30
N ALA A 94 -21.09 -15.83 14.62
CA ALA A 94 -21.68 -14.85 15.54
C ALA A 94 -21.11 -13.43 15.35
N GLY A 95 -21.99 -12.44 15.24
CA GLY A 95 -21.64 -11.03 15.08
C GLY A 95 -21.25 -10.60 13.67
N VAL A 96 -21.03 -11.54 12.73
CA VAL A 96 -20.57 -11.18 11.38
C VAL A 96 -21.67 -10.50 10.58
N ALA A 97 -22.92 -10.98 10.64
CA ALA A 97 -24.02 -10.36 9.92
C ALA A 97 -24.18 -8.89 10.34
N GLU A 98 -24.21 -8.63 11.64
CA GLU A 98 -24.32 -7.29 12.22
C GLU A 98 -23.09 -6.43 11.93
N LEU A 99 -21.89 -7.02 11.86
CA LEU A 99 -20.68 -6.31 11.46
C LEU A 99 -20.77 -5.84 10.00
N LEU A 100 -21.21 -6.72 9.09
CA LEU A 100 -21.32 -6.40 7.67
C LEU A 100 -22.41 -5.36 7.39
N GLU A 101 -23.50 -5.35 8.16
CA GLU A 101 -24.58 -4.36 8.04
C GLU A 101 -24.16 -2.93 8.42
N ARG A 102 -23.05 -2.75 9.13
CA ARG A 102 -22.52 -1.41 9.47
C ARG A 102 -21.92 -0.66 8.29
N TYR A 103 -21.63 -1.38 7.21
CA TYR A 103 -20.97 -0.82 6.03
C TYR A 103 -21.87 -1.00 4.83
N ASP A 104 -22.06 0.06 4.03
CA ASP A 104 -22.52 -0.12 2.65
C ASP A 104 -21.41 -0.78 1.81
N ASP A 105 -21.69 -1.08 0.53
CA ASP A 105 -20.75 -1.84 -0.29
C ASP A 105 -19.46 -1.06 -0.60
N LEU A 106 -19.55 0.27 -0.72
CA LEU A 106 -18.39 1.13 -0.95
C LEU A 106 -17.51 1.18 0.30
N ALA A 107 -18.10 1.39 1.48
CA ALA A 107 -17.43 1.40 2.76
C ALA A 107 -16.84 0.03 3.09
N LEU A 108 -17.54 -1.06 2.74
CA LEU A 108 -17.02 -2.42 2.91
C LEU A 108 -15.83 -2.67 1.98
N SER A 109 -15.88 -2.21 0.73
CA SER A 109 -14.73 -2.27 -0.19
C SER A 109 -13.53 -1.49 0.35
N ALA A 110 -13.76 -0.28 0.85
CA ALA A 110 -12.73 0.56 1.47
C ALA A 110 -12.13 -0.13 2.71
N LEU A 111 -12.97 -0.70 3.58
CA LEU A 111 -12.54 -1.48 4.74
C LEU A 111 -11.68 -2.67 4.29
N MET A 112 -12.19 -3.49 3.37
CA MET A 112 -11.53 -4.72 2.93
C MET A 112 -10.22 -4.45 2.20
N THR A 113 -10.01 -3.26 1.65
CA THR A 113 -8.77 -2.85 0.96
C THR A 113 -7.84 -1.98 1.80
N ASN A 114 -8.21 -1.64 3.05
CA ASN A 114 -7.41 -0.84 3.99
C ASN A 114 -6.28 -1.66 4.63
N LEU A 115 -5.35 -2.15 3.81
CA LEU A 115 -4.14 -2.83 4.27
C LEU A 115 -3.14 -1.83 4.85
N GLY A 116 -2.22 -2.33 5.68
CA GLY A 116 -1.30 -1.51 6.46
C GLY A 116 -0.45 -0.56 5.62
N GLY A 117 0.05 -1.02 4.47
CA GLY A 117 0.83 -0.18 3.55
C GLY A 117 0.03 0.91 2.82
N HIS A 118 -1.31 0.87 2.90
CA HIS A 118 -2.22 1.90 2.40
C HIS A 118 -2.81 2.78 3.51
N CYS A 119 -2.31 2.63 4.74
CA CYS A 119 -2.73 3.42 5.88
C CYS A 119 -1.52 4.19 6.43
N ILE A 120 -1.47 5.49 6.13
CA ILE A 120 -0.34 6.34 6.52
C ILE A 120 -0.12 6.33 8.05
N GLU A 121 -1.21 6.30 8.82
CA GLU A 121 -1.15 6.23 10.28
C GLU A 121 -0.47 4.93 10.77
N SER A 122 -0.85 3.78 10.21
CA SER A 122 -0.21 2.49 10.56
C SER A 122 1.26 2.44 10.14
N MET A 123 1.61 3.07 9.01
CA MET A 123 3.00 3.18 8.56
C MET A 123 3.83 4.06 9.49
N LEU A 124 3.30 5.23 9.88
CA LEU A 124 3.97 6.16 10.80
C LEU A 124 4.18 5.53 12.17
N GLU A 125 3.17 4.90 12.76
CA GLU A 125 3.29 4.21 14.05
C GLU A 125 4.37 3.13 14.03
N ALA A 126 4.44 2.35 12.93
CA ALA A 126 5.47 1.33 12.78
C ALA A 126 6.88 1.94 12.69
N PHE A 127 7.04 3.04 11.97
CA PHE A 127 8.32 3.73 11.81
C PHE A 127 8.76 4.42 13.10
N GLU A 128 7.86 5.15 13.76
CA GLU A 128 8.11 5.85 15.02
C GLU A 128 8.33 4.87 16.20
N GLY A 129 7.79 3.65 16.11
CA GLY A 129 8.03 2.59 17.08
C GLY A 129 9.46 2.05 17.10
N VAL A 130 10.26 2.30 16.05
CA VAL A 130 11.67 1.89 16.04
C VAL A 130 12.51 2.91 16.81
N THR A 131 13.02 2.49 17.96
CA THR A 131 13.75 3.34 18.91
C THR A 131 15.20 2.94 19.12
N ASP A 132 15.66 1.83 18.52
CA ASP A 132 17.03 1.34 18.60
C ASP A 132 17.75 1.36 17.24
N GLU A 133 19.06 1.11 17.23
CA GLU A 133 19.92 1.15 16.03
C GLU A 133 19.92 -0.19 15.24
N LYS A 134 19.05 -1.15 15.58
CA LYS A 134 19.03 -2.43 14.87
C LYS A 134 18.59 -2.23 13.42
N PRO A 135 19.16 -3.00 12.47
CA PRO A 135 18.60 -3.00 11.13
C PRO A 135 17.19 -3.58 11.16
N THR A 136 16.24 -2.88 10.54
CA THR A 136 14.81 -3.21 10.61
C THR A 136 14.24 -3.46 9.23
N CYS A 137 13.52 -4.56 9.06
CA CYS A 137 12.76 -4.87 7.85
C CYS A 137 11.27 -4.71 8.10
N PHE A 138 10.64 -3.81 7.36
CA PHE A 138 9.19 -3.60 7.35
C PHE A 138 8.57 -4.37 6.18
N PHE A 139 7.57 -5.20 6.47
CA PHE A 139 6.70 -5.78 5.45
C PHE A 139 5.38 -5.04 5.42
N ALA A 140 5.24 -4.10 4.49
CA ALA A 140 4.03 -3.33 4.29
C ALA A 140 3.09 -4.08 3.35
N TYR A 141 1.93 -4.51 3.84
CA TYR A 141 0.94 -5.16 2.99
C TYR A 141 0.23 -4.12 2.14
N THR A 142 0.21 -4.35 0.83
CA THR A 142 -0.40 -3.45 -0.14
C THR A 142 -1.24 -4.24 -1.15
N ILE A 143 -1.77 -3.48 -2.11
CA ILE A 143 -2.52 -3.92 -3.27
C ILE A 143 -1.84 -3.28 -4.47
N LYS A 144 -1.44 -4.09 -5.43
CA LYS A 144 -0.81 -3.61 -6.66
C LYS A 144 -1.81 -2.82 -7.50
N GLY A 145 -1.42 -1.59 -7.85
CA GLY A 145 -2.27 -0.59 -8.50
C GLY A 145 -3.49 -0.18 -7.69
N PHE A 146 -3.33 -0.10 -6.37
CA PHE A 146 -4.34 0.45 -5.48
C PHE A 146 -4.83 1.83 -5.96
N GLY A 147 -6.14 2.05 -5.87
CA GLY A 147 -6.79 3.27 -6.37
C GLY A 147 -6.95 3.34 -7.88
N LEU A 148 -6.53 2.31 -8.64
CA LEU A 148 -6.72 2.24 -10.09
C LEU A 148 -7.78 1.19 -10.46
N PRO A 149 -8.46 1.34 -11.61
CA PRO A 149 -9.42 0.34 -12.11
C PRO A 149 -8.85 -1.08 -12.30
N LEU A 150 -7.53 -1.21 -12.40
CA LEU A 150 -6.82 -2.49 -12.57
C LEU A 150 -6.31 -3.08 -11.24
N ALA A 151 -6.66 -2.49 -10.09
CA ALA A 151 -6.25 -2.95 -8.77
C ALA A 151 -6.52 -4.46 -8.61
N GLY A 152 -5.53 -5.22 -8.16
CA GLY A 152 -5.67 -6.67 -7.96
C GLY A 152 -5.69 -7.52 -9.24
N HIS A 153 -5.78 -6.93 -10.44
CA HIS A 153 -5.73 -7.68 -11.70
C HIS A 153 -4.34 -8.31 -11.90
N LYS A 154 -4.30 -9.58 -12.34
CA LYS A 154 -3.02 -10.32 -12.51
C LYS A 154 -2.07 -9.64 -13.50
N ASP A 155 -2.60 -9.03 -14.55
CA ASP A 155 -1.83 -8.36 -15.61
C ASP A 155 -1.63 -6.86 -15.35
N ASN A 156 -1.92 -6.37 -14.13
CA ASN A 156 -1.77 -4.94 -13.78
C ASN A 156 -0.31 -4.45 -13.78
N HIS A 157 0.67 -5.26 -14.20
CA HIS A 157 2.05 -4.78 -14.31
C HIS A 157 2.28 -3.98 -15.59
N ALA A 158 1.62 -4.37 -16.68
CA ALA A 158 1.71 -3.74 -17.98
C ALA A 158 0.33 -3.32 -18.52
N GLY A 159 -0.72 -3.45 -17.71
CA GLY A 159 -2.07 -3.03 -18.07
C GLY A 159 -2.15 -1.52 -18.24
N MET A 160 -2.53 -1.08 -19.44
CA MET A 160 -2.79 0.32 -19.73
C MET A 160 -4.24 0.65 -19.39
N LEU A 161 -4.45 1.79 -18.73
CA LEU A 161 -5.79 2.33 -18.55
C LEU A 161 -6.31 2.88 -19.88
N THR A 162 -7.61 2.73 -20.12
CA THR A 162 -8.28 3.35 -21.26
C THR A 162 -8.38 4.86 -21.07
N SER A 163 -8.60 5.62 -22.15
CA SER A 163 -8.82 7.06 -22.06
C SER A 163 -9.99 7.42 -21.14
N ASP A 164 -11.05 6.62 -21.14
CA ASP A 164 -12.21 6.82 -20.25
C ASP A 164 -11.84 6.57 -18.79
N GLN A 165 -11.06 5.53 -18.50
CA GLN A 165 -10.56 5.25 -17.15
C GLN A 165 -9.64 6.37 -16.63
N ILE A 166 -8.76 6.90 -17.49
CA ILE A 166 -7.93 8.07 -17.14
C ILE A 166 -8.80 9.29 -16.88
N LYS A 167 -9.82 9.56 -17.72
CA LYS A 167 -10.73 10.67 -17.53
C LYS A 167 -11.51 10.57 -16.20
N GLN A 168 -11.98 9.37 -15.87
CA GLN A 168 -12.63 9.10 -14.59
C GLN A 168 -11.68 9.34 -13.42
N LEU A 169 -10.46 8.78 -13.47
CA LEU A 169 -9.45 8.97 -12.43
C LEU A 169 -9.17 10.46 -12.20
N LYS A 170 -9.00 11.23 -13.28
CA LYS A 170 -8.79 12.68 -13.18
C LYS A 170 -9.96 13.37 -12.49
N SER A 171 -11.21 12.99 -12.80
CA SER A 171 -12.39 13.53 -12.13
C SER A 171 -12.42 13.20 -10.64
N GLU A 172 -12.07 11.96 -10.26
CA GLU A 172 -12.05 11.52 -8.85
C GLU A 172 -11.00 12.28 -8.03
N TYR A 173 -9.85 12.58 -8.63
CA TYR A 173 -8.78 13.35 -8.00
C TYR A 173 -8.85 14.86 -8.24
N SER A 174 -9.94 15.36 -8.84
CA SER A 174 -10.13 16.79 -9.14
C SER A 174 -9.00 17.42 -10.00
N ILE A 175 -8.51 16.68 -10.98
CA ILE A 175 -7.45 17.09 -11.91
C ILE A 175 -8.07 17.52 -13.26
N GLY A 176 -7.85 18.77 -13.68
CA GLY A 176 -8.37 19.29 -14.95
C GLY A 176 -7.73 18.68 -16.20
N GLU A 177 -8.37 18.85 -17.37
CA GLU A 177 -7.82 18.42 -18.65
C GLU A 177 -6.52 19.18 -19.00
N GLY A 178 -5.42 18.47 -19.26
CA GLY A 178 -4.09 19.07 -19.48
C GLY A 178 -3.32 19.44 -18.21
N GLU A 179 -3.90 19.25 -17.02
CA GLU A 179 -3.28 19.61 -15.74
C GLU A 179 -2.58 18.43 -15.03
N GLU A 180 -2.43 17.27 -15.67
CA GLU A 180 -1.94 16.04 -15.03
C GLU A 180 -0.50 16.16 -14.51
N TRP A 181 0.24 17.11 -15.09
CA TRP A 181 1.62 17.40 -14.78
C TRP A 181 1.80 18.67 -13.93
N CYS A 182 0.72 19.37 -13.60
CA CYS A 182 0.73 20.53 -12.72
C CYS A 182 0.94 20.09 -11.27
N LEU A 183 1.83 20.78 -10.55
CA LEU A 183 2.25 20.36 -9.21
C LEU A 183 1.09 20.38 -8.21
N SER A 184 0.23 21.40 -8.28
CA SER A 184 -0.88 21.58 -7.33
C SER A 184 -2.23 21.04 -7.83
N ALA A 185 -2.28 20.37 -8.99
CA ALA A 185 -3.52 19.80 -9.50
C ALA A 185 -4.17 18.85 -8.49
N GLY A 186 -5.50 18.95 -8.33
CA GLY A 186 -6.26 18.14 -7.37
C GLY A 186 -6.11 18.50 -5.90
N THR A 187 -5.17 19.39 -5.54
CA THR A 187 -4.90 19.74 -4.13
C THR A 187 -5.78 20.88 -3.60
N GLY A 188 -6.41 21.66 -4.49
CA GLY A 188 -7.11 22.89 -4.13
C GLY A 188 -6.19 24.06 -3.76
N MET A 189 -4.87 23.90 -3.89
CA MET A 189 -3.86 24.93 -3.64
C MET A 189 -3.28 25.45 -4.96
N THR A 190 -2.67 26.63 -4.93
CA THR A 190 -1.77 27.09 -5.99
C THR A 190 -0.39 26.45 -5.86
N ASP A 191 0.38 26.39 -6.96
CA ASP A 191 1.77 25.93 -6.93
C ASP A 191 2.63 26.68 -5.91
N SER A 192 2.42 27.99 -5.74
CA SER A 192 3.16 28.81 -4.78
C SER A 192 2.85 28.43 -3.33
N GLU A 193 1.58 28.18 -3.01
CA GLU A 193 1.16 27.74 -1.68
C GLU A 193 1.72 26.36 -1.35
N LEU A 194 1.61 25.42 -2.28
CA LEU A 194 2.13 24.07 -2.10
C LEU A 194 3.65 24.06 -1.93
N LEU A 195 4.38 24.81 -2.76
CA LEU A 195 5.84 24.94 -2.62
C LEU A 195 6.25 25.63 -1.31
N SER A 196 5.49 26.65 -0.88
CA SER A 196 5.72 27.31 0.40
C SER A 196 5.53 26.32 1.56
N PHE A 197 4.44 25.54 1.53
CA PHE A 197 4.19 24.50 2.52
C PHE A 197 5.34 23.48 2.57
N LEU A 198 5.74 22.91 1.42
CA LEU A 198 6.79 21.90 1.34
C LEU A 198 8.13 22.40 1.91
N ARG A 199 8.52 23.65 1.59
CA ARG A 199 9.75 24.27 2.09
C ARG A 199 9.78 24.44 3.61
N ASN A 200 8.61 24.54 4.25
CA ASN A 200 8.49 24.72 5.69
C ASN A 200 8.32 23.38 6.45
N THR A 201 8.25 22.24 5.75
CA THR A 201 8.18 20.92 6.42
C THR A 201 9.49 20.61 7.16
N PRO A 202 9.44 19.84 8.27
CA PRO A 202 10.65 19.44 9.01
C PRO A 202 11.73 18.79 8.14
N PHE A 203 11.31 18.06 7.10
CA PHE A 203 12.23 17.44 6.15
C PHE A 203 13.11 18.45 5.40
N TYR A 204 12.61 19.65 5.11
CA TYR A 204 13.36 20.70 4.42
C TYR A 204 14.06 21.69 5.37
N THR A 205 13.56 21.87 6.59
CA THR A 205 14.07 22.87 7.55
C THR A 205 15.05 22.30 8.57
N ALA A 206 15.15 20.97 8.73
CA ALA A 206 16.09 20.35 9.67
C ALA A 206 17.56 20.61 9.27
N ASN A 207 18.29 21.36 10.11
CA ASN A 207 19.72 21.68 9.96
C ASN A 207 20.65 20.46 10.04
N SER A 208 20.14 19.28 10.41
CA SER A 208 20.91 18.05 10.66
C SER A 208 21.00 17.10 9.46
N ARG A 209 20.47 17.47 8.29
CA ARG A 209 20.54 16.59 7.12
C ARG A 209 21.99 16.49 6.64
N GLN A 210 22.59 15.32 6.84
CA GLN A 210 23.76 14.89 6.09
C GLN A 210 23.37 14.76 4.62
N LYS A 211 23.51 15.86 3.86
CA LYS A 211 23.55 15.78 2.40
C LYS A 211 24.86 15.09 2.07
N ILE A 212 24.86 13.76 1.99
CA ILE A 212 25.94 13.04 1.35
C ILE A 212 25.86 13.44 -0.11
N THR A 213 26.62 14.46 -0.51
CA THR A 213 26.90 14.72 -1.92
C THR A 213 27.61 13.48 -2.43
N SER A 214 26.89 12.62 -3.15
CA SER A 214 27.54 11.63 -3.98
C SER A 214 28.44 12.42 -4.94
N THR A 215 29.74 12.18 -4.86
CA THR A 215 30.67 12.63 -5.89
C THR A 215 30.10 12.08 -7.19
N ARG A 216 29.56 12.94 -8.07
CA ARG A 216 29.17 12.51 -9.41
C ARG A 216 30.41 11.83 -9.99
N CYS A 217 30.33 10.55 -10.32
CA CYS A 217 31.30 9.96 -11.23
C CYS A 217 31.23 10.81 -12.50
N SER A 218 32.27 11.61 -12.74
CA SER A 218 32.43 12.46 -13.91
C SER A 218 32.81 11.62 -15.13
N GLY A 219 32.05 10.57 -15.39
CA GLY A 219 32.12 9.79 -16.61
C GLY A 219 30.95 10.20 -17.50
N THR A 220 31.23 10.99 -18.53
CA THR A 220 30.32 11.16 -19.66
C THR A 220 30.16 9.81 -20.35
N LEU A 221 29.07 9.10 -20.07
CA LEU A 221 28.63 7.98 -20.91
C LEU A 221 28.20 8.57 -22.25
N SER A 222 28.87 8.17 -23.33
CA SER A 222 28.46 8.53 -24.69
C SER A 222 27.58 7.42 -25.25
N ALA A 223 26.69 7.76 -26.18
CA ALA A 223 25.77 6.81 -26.82
C ALA A 223 26.47 5.68 -27.61
N ALA A 224 27.80 5.65 -27.69
CA ALA A 224 28.57 4.58 -28.32
C ALA A 224 28.79 3.35 -27.42
N ASP A 225 28.49 3.42 -26.11
CA ASP A 225 28.74 2.33 -25.16
C ASP A 225 27.65 1.24 -25.14
N TRP A 226 26.60 1.37 -25.97
CA TRP A 226 25.41 0.50 -25.98
C TRP A 226 25.26 -0.41 -27.21
N THR A 227 26.30 -0.57 -28.03
CA THR A 227 26.28 -1.53 -29.15
C THR A 227 27.45 -2.50 -29.11
N LYS A 228 27.29 -3.56 -28.32
CA LYS A 228 27.83 -4.90 -28.63
C LYS A 228 26.85 -5.97 -28.15
#